data_AF-A0A2A5XHE4-F1
#
_entry.id   AF-A0A2A5XHE4-F1
#
_cell.length_a   1.000
_cell.length_b   1.000
_cell.length_c   1.000
_cell.angle_alpha   90.00
_cell.angle_beta   90.00
_cell.angle_gamma   90.00
#
_symmetry.space_group_name_H-M   'P 1'
#
loop_
_entity.id
_entity.type
_entity.pdbx_description
1 polymer ?
#
loop_
_entity_poly.entity_id
_entity_poly.type
_entity_poly.pdbx_seq_one_letter_code
_entity_poly.pdbx_strand_id
1 'polypeptide(L)'
;MEKSKNSRREFLKKVCPTVAFAFFGISFFEACSTDENSNETIQDNCQEISNSNLGYVIEDCVFKIDLNHQNFSSLVEIGGWMNGYNIGLDMLFLRISSESIQAYSNVCPHNYVQNQWGLTDDNKFRCNAHGNQYSTNCSSTSSLSCYTSSINGNILEVISN
;
A
#
# COMPACT_ATOMS: atom_id res chain seq x y z
N MET A 1 -12.29 -41.39 -32.17
CA MET A 1 -13.54 -40.70 -31.74
C MET A 1 -13.19 -39.75 -30.61
N GLU A 2 -13.35 -38.46 -30.90
CA GLU A 2 -13.11 -37.32 -30.02
C GLU A 2 -14.01 -37.31 -28.78
N LYS A 3 -13.48 -36.77 -27.68
CA LYS A 3 -14.16 -36.59 -26.40
C LYS A 3 -14.69 -35.15 -26.33
N SER A 4 -16.01 -35.01 -26.34
CA SER A 4 -16.74 -33.74 -26.22
C SER A 4 -16.52 -33.09 -24.84
N LYS A 5 -16.11 -31.81 -24.84
CA LYS A 5 -16.09 -30.89 -23.68
C LYS A 5 -16.92 -29.67 -24.05
N ASN A 6 -17.96 -29.38 -23.25
CA ASN A 6 -18.56 -28.06 -22.96
C ASN A 6 -19.96 -28.28 -22.39
N SER A 7 -20.51 -27.52 -21.45
CA SER A 7 -20.03 -26.39 -20.65
C SER A 7 -21.04 -26.22 -19.49
N ARG A 8 -20.67 -25.40 -18.51
CA ARG A 8 -21.29 -25.13 -17.19
C ARG A 8 -22.73 -24.56 -17.21
N ARG A 9 -23.57 -24.97 -18.17
CA ARG A 9 -24.97 -24.55 -18.36
C ARG A 9 -25.97 -25.27 -17.46
N GLU A 10 -25.54 -26.19 -16.59
CA GLU A 10 -26.44 -26.85 -15.63
C GLU A 10 -26.56 -26.12 -14.28
N PHE A 11 -25.75 -25.12 -13.99
CA PHE A 11 -25.89 -24.38 -12.73
C PHE A 11 -26.94 -23.26 -12.80
N LEU A 12 -27.29 -22.78 -14.00
CA LEU A 12 -28.37 -21.79 -14.19
C LEU A 12 -29.77 -22.44 -14.27
N LYS A 13 -29.99 -23.51 -13.51
CA LYS A 13 -31.32 -24.10 -13.28
C LYS A 13 -31.65 -24.07 -11.79
N LYS A 14 -31.80 -22.87 -11.22
CA LYS A 14 -32.67 -22.56 -10.08
C LYS A 14 -32.42 -21.13 -9.61
N VAL A 15 -33.26 -20.18 -10.03
CA VAL A 15 -34.38 -19.65 -9.24
C VAL A 15 -35.03 -18.53 -10.06
N CYS A 16 -36.32 -18.67 -10.36
CA CYS A 16 -37.17 -17.53 -10.72
C CYS A 16 -37.63 -16.87 -9.41
N PRO A 17 -37.42 -15.58 -9.18
CA PRO A 17 -38.22 -14.85 -8.22
C PRO A 17 -39.29 -14.08 -9.00
N THR A 18 -40.50 -14.64 -8.94
CA THR A 18 -41.75 -13.92 -9.19
C THR A 18 -41.73 -12.59 -8.45
N VAL A 19 -41.97 -11.51 -9.19
CA VAL A 19 -42.09 -10.14 -8.68
C VAL A 19 -43.22 -10.06 -7.65
N ALA A 20 -42.88 -9.76 -6.41
CA ALA A 20 -43.84 -9.33 -5.39
C ALA A 20 -43.41 -7.95 -4.89
N PHE A 21 -44.00 -6.91 -5.47
CA PHE A 21 -43.94 -5.55 -4.95
C PHE A 21 -44.74 -5.49 -3.64
N ALA A 22 -44.07 -5.20 -2.53
CA ALA A 22 -44.71 -4.82 -1.28
C ALA A 22 -44.11 -3.50 -0.79
N PHE A 23 -44.98 -2.50 -0.65
CA PHE A 23 -44.70 -1.14 -0.21
C PHE A 23 -44.03 -1.11 1.16
N PHE A 24 -42.75 -0.76 1.21
CA PHE A 24 -42.14 -0.11 2.37
C PHE A 24 -41.20 0.99 1.89
N GLY A 25 -41.57 2.22 2.22
CA GLY A 25 -40.80 3.41 1.91
C GLY A 25 -39.50 3.43 2.69
N ILE A 26 -38.39 3.32 1.96
CA ILE A 26 -37.06 3.67 2.45
C ILE A 26 -36.32 4.23 1.23
N SER A 27 -35.62 5.35 1.46
CA SER A 27 -34.95 6.17 0.44
C SER A 27 -34.13 5.34 -0.56
N PHE A 28 -34.29 5.65 -1.84
CA PHE A 28 -33.41 5.18 -2.90
C PHE A 28 -31.98 5.67 -2.62
N PHE A 29 -31.15 4.82 -2.02
CA PHE A 29 -29.70 4.89 -2.24
C PHE A 29 -29.42 4.27 -3.59
N GLU A 30 -28.95 5.11 -4.50
CA GLU A 30 -28.36 4.70 -5.76
C GLU A 30 -26.88 4.34 -5.56
N ALA A 31 -26.37 3.50 -6.47
CA ALA A 31 -25.00 3.00 -6.65
C ALA A 31 -24.69 1.65 -5.96
N CYS A 32 -24.25 0.58 -6.64
CA CYS A 32 -23.90 0.40 -8.05
C CYS A 32 -24.14 -1.05 -8.48
N SER A 33 -24.69 -1.17 -9.69
CA SER A 33 -24.59 -2.34 -10.56
C SER A 33 -23.18 -2.43 -11.14
N THR A 34 -22.70 -3.67 -11.28
CA THR A 34 -21.92 -4.24 -12.40
C THR A 34 -20.65 -4.94 -11.91
N ASP A 35 -20.71 -6.28 -11.90
CA ASP A 35 -19.54 -7.16 -11.90
C ASP A 35 -18.88 -7.17 -13.30
N GLU A 36 -17.59 -7.55 -13.30
CA GLU A 36 -16.81 -8.06 -14.44
C GLU A 36 -15.98 -7.05 -15.27
N ASN A 37 -14.95 -6.45 -14.66
CA ASN A 37 -13.57 -6.51 -15.18
C ASN A 37 -12.60 -6.11 -14.06
N SER A 38 -12.29 -7.05 -13.17
CA SER A 38 -11.27 -6.90 -12.14
C SER A 38 -9.88 -6.86 -12.79
N ASN A 39 -9.51 -5.68 -13.30
CA ASN A 39 -8.12 -5.28 -13.19
C ASN A 39 -7.93 -4.97 -11.70
N GLU A 40 -7.38 -5.93 -10.96
CA GLU A 40 -7.06 -5.80 -9.55
C GLU A 40 -5.99 -4.71 -9.38
N THR A 41 -6.41 -3.45 -9.40
CA THR A 41 -5.74 -2.44 -8.60
C THR A 41 -6.27 -2.64 -7.19
N ILE A 42 -5.43 -3.18 -6.31
CA ILE A 42 -5.70 -3.22 -4.87
C ILE A 42 -5.80 -1.76 -4.40
N GLN A 43 -7.00 -1.18 -4.48
CA GLN A 43 -7.38 -0.06 -3.65
C GLN A 43 -8.02 -0.67 -2.41
N ASP A 44 -7.17 -1.28 -1.58
CA ASP A 44 -7.56 -1.74 -0.25
C ASP A 44 -8.03 -0.49 0.52
N ASN A 45 -9.22 -0.60 1.13
CA ASN A 45 -9.91 0.50 1.78
C ASN A 45 -8.97 1.37 2.63
N CYS A 46 -8.71 2.61 2.18
CA CYS A 46 -7.93 3.56 2.96
C CYS A 46 -8.67 3.87 4.26
N GLN A 47 -8.20 3.27 5.35
CA GLN A 47 -8.78 3.49 6.66
C GLN A 47 -8.20 4.78 7.23
N GLU A 48 -9.07 5.73 7.56
CA GLU A 48 -8.71 6.91 8.33
C GLU A 48 -8.16 6.47 9.69
N ILE A 49 -6.92 6.86 9.99
CA ILE A 49 -6.22 6.48 11.22
C ILE A 49 -5.61 7.73 11.84
N SER A 50 -6.02 8.06 13.06
CA SER A 50 -5.45 9.15 13.85
C SER A 50 -4.48 8.62 14.91
N ASN A 51 -3.23 8.35 14.50
CA ASN A 51 -2.16 7.88 15.39
C ASN A 51 -1.18 9.01 15.78
N SER A 52 -1.72 10.12 16.31
CA SER A 52 -0.89 11.27 16.72
C SER A 52 0.21 10.91 17.72
N ASN A 53 -0.03 9.94 18.61
CA ASN A 53 0.97 9.43 19.57
C ASN A 53 2.15 8.71 18.90
N LEU A 54 2.00 8.24 17.66
CA LEU A 54 3.07 7.62 16.88
C LEU A 54 3.71 8.61 15.88
N GLY A 55 3.19 9.83 15.80
CA GLY A 55 3.69 10.89 14.92
C GLY A 55 3.18 10.82 13.49
N TYR A 56 2.06 10.15 13.22
CA TYR A 56 1.44 10.17 11.89
C TYR A 56 -0.08 10.03 11.93
N VAL A 57 -0.73 10.53 10.89
CA VAL A 57 -2.16 10.30 10.62
C VAL A 57 -2.32 9.85 9.17
N ILE A 58 -3.45 9.21 8.87
CA ILE A 58 -3.86 8.85 7.51
C ILE A 58 -5.15 9.57 7.23
N GLU A 59 -5.13 10.46 6.24
CA GLU A 59 -6.27 11.28 5.81
C GLU A 59 -6.35 11.25 4.29
N ASP A 60 -7.51 10.91 3.73
CA ASP A 60 -7.76 10.86 2.28
C ASP A 60 -6.75 9.97 1.53
N CYS A 61 -6.41 8.81 2.10
CA CYS A 61 -5.36 7.91 1.61
C CYS A 61 -3.93 8.49 1.63
N VAL A 62 -3.71 9.63 2.28
CA VAL A 62 -2.38 10.25 2.41
C VAL A 62 -1.85 10.02 3.82
N PHE A 63 -0.69 9.38 3.91
CA PHE A 63 0.05 9.27 5.16
C PHE A 63 0.72 10.62 5.45
N LYS A 64 0.29 11.30 6.50
CA LYS A 64 0.85 12.57 6.97
C LYS A 64 1.70 12.31 8.20
N ILE A 65 3.02 12.36 8.04
CA ILE A 65 4.01 12.01 9.05
C ILE A 65 4.65 13.28 9.60
N ASP A 66 4.61 13.49 10.91
CA ASP A 66 5.32 14.58 11.59
C ASP A 66 6.80 14.22 11.78
N LEU A 67 7.67 14.87 11.00
CA LEU A 67 9.12 14.64 11.03
C LEU A 67 9.79 15.13 12.32
N ASN A 68 9.12 15.96 13.13
CA ASN A 68 9.64 16.35 14.45
C ASN A 68 9.33 15.32 15.53
N HIS A 69 8.45 14.35 15.26
CA HIS A 69 8.11 13.33 16.24
C HIS A 69 9.29 12.37 16.43
N GLN A 70 9.55 11.97 17.68
CA GLN A 70 10.72 11.16 18.06
C GLN A 70 10.86 9.83 17.29
N ASN A 71 9.73 9.24 16.85
CA ASN A 71 9.75 8.00 16.08
C ASN A 71 10.44 8.15 14.71
N PHE A 72 10.58 9.37 14.20
CA PHE A 72 11.18 9.67 12.90
C PHE A 72 12.54 10.36 13.03
N SER A 73 13.16 10.35 14.21
CA SER A 73 14.45 11.03 14.45
C SER A 73 15.59 10.50 13.59
N SER A 74 15.49 9.26 13.10
CA SER A 74 16.45 8.65 12.16
C SER A 74 16.38 9.25 10.76
N LEU A 75 15.37 10.08 10.43
CA LEU A 75 15.20 10.74 9.14
C LEU A 75 15.65 12.21 9.14
N VAL A 76 16.24 12.69 10.25
CA VAL A 76 16.72 14.07 10.38
C VAL A 76 17.91 14.32 9.46
N GLU A 77 18.87 13.40 9.42
CA GLU A 77 20.10 13.54 8.64
C GLU A 77 19.99 12.88 7.27
N ILE A 78 20.67 13.43 6.27
CA ILE A 78 20.78 12.82 4.94
C ILE A 78 21.47 11.45 5.06
N GLY A 79 20.91 10.45 4.38
CA GLY A 79 21.30 9.03 4.51
C GLY A 79 20.65 8.33 5.70
N GLY A 80 19.96 9.07 6.57
CA GLY A 80 19.11 8.52 7.61
C GLY A 80 17.97 7.68 7.02
N TRP A 81 17.71 6.52 7.61
CA TRP A 81 16.67 5.60 7.13
C TRP A 81 15.94 4.96 8.30
N MET A 82 14.75 4.43 8.03
CA MET A 82 14.03 3.60 8.99
C MET A 82 13.09 2.62 8.34
N ASN A 83 12.75 1.60 9.11
CA ASN A 83 11.68 0.66 8.82
C ASN A 83 10.46 1.03 9.67
N GLY A 84 9.41 1.56 9.02
CA GLY A 84 8.19 2.02 9.67
C GLY A 84 7.32 0.91 10.24
N TYR A 85 7.60 -0.36 9.92
CA TYR A 85 6.72 -1.49 10.24
C TYR A 85 6.49 -1.61 11.75
N ASN A 86 7.51 -1.35 12.56
CA ASN A 86 7.44 -1.45 14.02
C ASN A 86 6.53 -0.38 14.67
N ILE A 87 6.16 0.66 13.92
CA ILE A 87 5.23 1.72 14.36
C ILE A 87 3.93 1.73 13.55
N GLY A 88 3.63 0.64 12.83
CA GLY A 88 2.36 0.50 12.10
C GLY A 88 2.34 1.14 10.70
N LEU A 89 3.51 1.47 10.13
CA LEU A 89 3.64 1.93 8.75
C LEU A 89 4.29 0.82 7.91
N ASP A 90 3.59 0.28 6.91
CA ASP A 90 4.12 -0.77 6.04
C ASP A 90 5.08 -0.22 4.96
N MET A 91 6.04 0.62 5.38
CA MET A 91 6.92 1.38 4.51
C MET A 91 8.36 1.39 5.04
N LEU A 92 9.31 1.53 4.12
CA LEU A 92 10.68 1.95 4.40
C LEU A 92 10.85 3.41 4.01
N PHE A 93 11.70 4.14 4.73
CA PHE A 93 11.99 5.54 4.47
C PHE A 93 13.50 5.76 4.36
N LEU A 94 13.93 6.62 3.43
CA LEU A 94 15.31 7.07 3.28
C LEU A 94 15.35 8.58 3.01
N ARG A 95 16.09 9.33 3.83
CA ARG A 95 16.37 10.76 3.62
C ARG A 95 17.42 10.91 2.52
N ILE A 96 16.98 11.20 1.30
CA ILE A 96 17.88 11.30 0.14
C ILE A 96 18.48 12.71 -0.05
N SER A 97 17.82 13.74 0.49
CA SER A 97 18.33 15.12 0.50
C SER A 97 17.75 15.91 1.67
N SER A 98 18.14 17.17 1.83
CA SER A 98 17.53 18.08 2.83
C SER A 98 16.04 18.34 2.58
N GLU A 99 15.52 18.09 1.38
CA GLU A 99 14.14 18.42 0.98
C GLU A 99 13.36 17.18 0.53
N SER A 100 13.95 15.99 0.60
CA SER A 100 13.33 14.77 0.09
C SER A 100 13.60 13.56 0.98
N ILE A 101 12.51 12.88 1.33
CA ILE A 101 12.50 11.53 1.90
C ILE A 101 11.78 10.66 0.90
N GLN A 102 12.45 9.61 0.42
CA GLN A 102 11.84 8.60 -0.43
C GLN A 102 11.21 7.52 0.44
N ALA A 103 9.99 7.12 0.09
CA ALA A 103 9.28 6.00 0.71
C ALA A 103 9.23 4.79 -0.23
N TYR A 104 9.31 3.60 0.32
CA TYR A 104 9.34 2.33 -0.40
C TYR A 104 8.45 1.30 0.28
N SER A 105 7.98 0.31 -0.47
CA SER A 105 7.31 -0.85 0.10
C SER A 105 8.23 -1.58 1.09
N ASN A 106 7.65 -2.06 2.18
CA ASN A 106 8.33 -2.94 3.14
C ASN A 106 8.35 -4.41 2.70
N VAL A 107 7.69 -4.75 1.60
CA VAL A 107 7.55 -6.14 1.17
C VAL A 107 8.75 -6.55 0.33
N CYS A 108 9.47 -7.60 0.76
CA CYS A 108 10.57 -8.15 -0.02
C CYS A 108 10.03 -8.89 -1.26
N PRO A 109 10.34 -8.47 -2.50
CA PRO A 109 9.75 -9.07 -3.70
C PRO A 109 10.05 -10.55 -3.90
N HIS A 110 11.10 -11.08 -3.27
CA HIS A 110 11.50 -12.47 -3.44
C HIS A 110 10.53 -13.46 -2.74
N ASN A 111 10.15 -13.17 -1.49
CA ASN A 111 9.38 -14.09 -0.65
C ASN A 111 8.27 -13.40 0.17
N TYR A 112 7.97 -12.13 -0.12
CA TYR A 112 6.97 -11.33 0.56
C TYR A 112 7.20 -11.16 2.07
N VAL A 113 8.45 -11.34 2.53
CA VAL A 113 8.84 -11.10 3.91
C VAL A 113 8.86 -9.60 4.17
N GLN A 114 8.26 -9.19 5.28
CA GLN A 114 8.29 -7.83 5.80
C GLN A 114 9.19 -7.73 7.04
N ASN A 115 9.51 -6.51 7.42
CA ASN A 115 10.21 -6.13 8.63
C ASN A 115 11.64 -6.69 8.80
N GLN A 116 12.27 -7.14 7.70
CA GLN A 116 13.62 -7.70 7.73
C GLN A 116 14.52 -6.94 6.77
N TRP A 117 14.86 -5.70 7.12
CA TRP A 117 15.58 -4.78 6.26
C TRP A 117 16.83 -4.21 6.92
N GLY A 118 17.85 -3.96 6.11
CA GLY A 118 19.00 -3.13 6.43
C GLY A 118 19.36 -2.25 5.24
N LEU A 119 20.00 -1.11 5.49
CA LEU A 119 20.61 -0.28 4.44
C LEU A 119 22.10 -0.62 4.35
N THR A 120 22.59 -0.88 3.15
CA THR A 120 24.02 -1.11 2.88
C THR A 120 24.75 0.22 2.66
N ASP A 121 26.08 0.19 2.77
CA ASP A 121 26.93 1.38 2.55
C ASP A 121 26.82 1.98 1.13
N ASP A 122 26.40 1.19 0.15
CA ASP A 122 26.14 1.62 -1.22
C ASP A 122 24.69 2.06 -1.47
N ASN A 123 23.95 2.40 -0.41
CA ASN A 123 22.56 2.84 -0.43
C ASN A 123 21.64 1.84 -1.15
N LYS A 124 21.70 0.56 -0.77
CA LYS A 124 20.73 -0.44 -1.19
C LYS A 124 20.00 -0.99 0.02
N PHE A 125 18.72 -1.28 -0.16
CA PHE A 125 17.97 -2.04 0.84
C PHE A 125 18.29 -3.52 0.70
N ARG A 126 18.87 -4.10 1.75
CA ARG A 126 19.11 -5.53 1.88
C ARG A 126 17.98 -6.17 2.67
N CYS A 127 17.31 -7.15 2.08
CA CYS A 127 16.42 -8.03 2.82
C CYS A 127 17.25 -9.01 3.65
N ASN A 128 17.12 -8.99 4.97
CA ASN A 128 17.89 -9.82 5.90
C ASN A 128 17.45 -11.29 5.92
N ALA A 129 16.32 -11.65 5.30
CA ALA A 129 15.86 -13.03 5.17
C ALA A 129 16.83 -13.89 4.32
N HIS A 130 17.25 -13.36 3.16
CA HIS A 130 18.05 -14.10 2.17
C HIS A 130 19.21 -13.29 1.59
N GLY A 131 19.36 -12.02 1.98
CA GLY A 131 20.45 -11.15 1.56
C GLY A 131 20.27 -10.43 0.21
N ASN A 132 19.11 -10.58 -0.44
CA ASN A 132 18.79 -9.86 -1.68
C ASN A 132 18.86 -8.35 -1.46
N GLN A 133 19.41 -7.62 -2.43
CA GLN A 133 19.59 -6.18 -2.36
C GLN A 133 18.82 -5.49 -3.48
N TYR A 134 18.24 -4.35 -3.14
CA TYR A 134 17.39 -3.57 -4.02
C TYR A 134 17.88 -2.12 -4.05
N SER A 135 17.85 -1.52 -5.24
CA SER A 135 18.27 -0.14 -5.43
C SER A 135 17.34 0.81 -4.66
N THR A 136 17.90 1.85 -4.05
CA THR A 136 17.13 2.97 -3.48
C THR A 136 16.73 3.99 -4.55
N ASN A 137 17.23 3.86 -5.78
CA ASN A 137 16.84 4.72 -6.90
C ASN A 137 15.54 4.20 -7.54
N CYS A 138 14.44 4.93 -7.36
CA CYS A 138 13.12 4.56 -7.87
C CYS A 138 13.00 4.50 -9.40
N SER A 139 13.97 5.06 -10.14
CA SER A 139 14.04 4.89 -11.60
C SER A 139 14.73 3.60 -12.03
N SER A 140 15.31 2.85 -11.09
CA SER A 140 15.98 1.58 -11.35
C SER A 140 14.99 0.42 -11.38
N THR A 141 15.16 -0.50 -12.34
CA THR A 141 14.37 -1.74 -12.45
C THR A 141 14.63 -2.73 -11.31
N SER A 142 15.69 -2.50 -10.51
CA SER A 142 16.03 -3.29 -9.33
C SER A 142 15.61 -2.64 -8.01
N SER A 143 14.82 -1.56 -8.07
CA SER A 143 14.28 -0.91 -6.87
C SER A 143 13.06 -1.66 -6.31
N LEU A 144 12.80 -1.41 -5.02
CA LEU A 144 11.51 -1.75 -4.42
C LEU A 144 10.42 -0.85 -5.01
N SER A 145 9.16 -1.27 -4.93
CA SER A 145 8.04 -0.39 -5.27
C SER A 145 8.13 0.90 -4.48
N CYS A 146 8.23 2.02 -5.18
CA CYS A 146 8.34 3.34 -4.57
C CYS A 146 6.96 3.98 -4.42
N TYR A 147 6.81 4.68 -3.31
CA TYR A 147 5.66 5.53 -3.05
C TYR A 147 5.98 6.97 -3.42
N THR A 148 4.95 7.73 -3.76
CA THR A 148 5.10 9.15 -4.02
C THR A 148 5.19 9.86 -2.68
N SER A 149 6.17 10.74 -2.50
CA SER A 149 6.35 11.47 -1.24
C SER A 149 6.80 12.90 -1.44
N SER A 150 6.35 13.78 -0.56
CA SER A 150 6.70 15.21 -0.56
C SER A 150 6.75 15.78 0.85
N ILE A 151 7.68 16.69 1.10
CA ILE A 151 7.80 17.40 2.37
C ILE A 151 7.10 18.76 2.26
N ASN A 152 6.19 19.03 3.19
CA ASN A 152 5.52 20.32 3.36
C ASN A 152 5.75 20.83 4.79
N GLY A 153 6.74 21.72 4.96
CA GLY A 153 7.21 22.13 6.28
C GLY A 153 7.81 20.94 7.03
N ASN A 154 7.19 20.55 8.15
CA ASN A 154 7.62 19.40 8.96
C ASN A 154 6.80 18.14 8.69
N ILE A 155 5.84 18.19 7.77
CA ILE A 155 5.01 17.04 7.42
C ILE A 155 5.56 16.38 6.16
N LEU A 156 5.82 15.08 6.25
CA LEU A 156 6.04 14.22 5.09
C LEU A 156 4.69 13.62 4.68
N GLU A 157 4.27 13.91 3.46
CA GLU A 157 3.09 13.31 2.84
C GLU A 157 3.54 12.13 1.97
N VAL A 158 2.89 10.98 2.11
CA VAL A 158 3.17 9.78 1.30
C VAL A 158 1.89 9.20 0.74
N ILE A 159 1.92 8.85 -0.54
CA ILE A 159 0.81 8.24 -1.28
C ILE A 159 1.26 6.86 -1.76
N SER A 160 0.58 5.81 -1.32
CA SER A 160 0.77 4.47 -1.84
C SER A 160 0.16 4.36 -3.25
N ASN A 161 0.97 4.00 -4.24
CA ASN A 161 0.56 3.83 -5.63
C ASN A 161 0.04 2.41 -5.90
#